data_AF-A0A383AVN7-F1
#
_entry.id   AF-A0A383AVN7-F1
#
_cell.length_a   1.000
_cell.length_b   1.000
_cell.length_c   1.000
_cell.angle_alpha   90.00
_cell.angle_beta   90.00
_cell.angle_gamma   90.00
#
_symmetry.space_group_name_H-M   'P 1'
#
loop_
_entity.id
_entity.type
_entity.pdbx_description
1 polymer ?
#
loop_
_entity_poly.entity_id
_entity_poly.type
_entity_poly.pdbx_seq_one_letter_code
_entity_poly.pdbx_strand_id
1 'polypeptide(L)'
;KIRIPGLAWIYHKNLNAIDSTDFFGLNYYSHNHLKIQFSPKEPFIMMYPDGDILTDMPYTIYGEGLYRAIESVSVLNVPIIITENGVADARDDRRKLYIKRYLYAVSKAIEDGFDIHGYFYWSLMDNFEWAFGYDMKFGLYEVDYMSQKRTLREGSQAFIDIVKG
;
A
#
# COMPACT_ATOMS: atom_id res chain seq x y z
N LYS A 1 21.54 2.19 5.77
CA LYS A 1 21.82 0.73 5.85
C LYS A 1 21.96 0.32 7.31
N ILE A 2 21.02 -0.42 7.86
CA ILE A 2 21.13 -1.00 9.21
C ILE A 2 21.97 -2.28 9.08
N ARG A 3 23.08 -2.37 9.82
CA ARG A 3 23.99 -3.52 9.78
C ARG A 3 23.74 -4.36 11.03
N ILE A 4 23.09 -5.52 10.89
CA ILE A 4 22.81 -6.43 12.01
C ILE A 4 23.99 -7.42 12.12
N PRO A 5 24.71 -7.45 13.26
CA PRO A 5 25.79 -8.41 13.47
C PRO A 5 25.30 -9.87 13.36
N GLY A 6 26.04 -10.72 12.66
CA GLY A 6 25.71 -12.15 12.48
C GLY A 6 24.83 -12.49 11.26
N LEU A 7 24.23 -11.51 10.60
CA LEU A 7 23.53 -11.72 9.33
C LEU A 7 24.55 -11.75 8.17
N ALA A 8 24.62 -12.87 7.45
CA ALA A 8 25.36 -12.94 6.20
C ALA A 8 24.59 -12.18 5.12
N TRP A 9 25.18 -11.09 4.62
CA TRP A 9 24.59 -10.33 3.53
C TRP A 9 25.08 -10.91 2.21
N ILE A 10 24.26 -11.76 1.58
CA ILE A 10 24.51 -12.26 0.24
C ILE A 10 24.08 -11.16 -0.73
N TYR A 11 25.02 -10.62 -1.50
CA TYR A 11 24.73 -9.68 -2.57
C TYR A 11 24.98 -10.35 -3.91
N HIS A 12 24.02 -10.25 -4.81
CA HIS A 12 24.20 -10.57 -6.22
C HIS A 12 24.21 -9.26 -7.01
N LYS A 13 25.22 -9.07 -7.87
CA LYS A 13 25.32 -7.91 -8.75
C LYS A 13 25.27 -8.39 -10.19
N ASN A 14 24.21 -8.04 -10.91
CA ASN A 14 24.12 -8.27 -12.34
C ASN A 14 24.32 -6.93 -13.07
N LEU A 15 25.50 -6.73 -13.63
CA LEU A 15 25.84 -5.50 -14.37
C LEU A 15 25.09 -5.38 -15.70
N ASN A 16 24.59 -6.50 -16.24
CA ASN A 16 23.85 -6.52 -17.50
C ASN A 16 22.37 -6.14 -17.33
N ALA A 17 21.90 -5.95 -16.09
CA ALA A 17 20.52 -5.57 -15.78
C ALA A 17 20.38 -4.07 -15.45
N ILE A 18 21.47 -3.30 -15.56
CA ILE A 18 21.37 -1.84 -15.47
C ILE A 18 20.54 -1.36 -16.66
N ASP A 19 19.62 -0.43 -16.41
CA ASP A 19 18.70 0.13 -17.41
C ASP A 19 17.76 -0.90 -18.07
N SER A 20 17.52 -2.07 -17.45
CA SER A 20 16.60 -3.09 -17.96
C SER A 20 15.14 -2.89 -17.49
N THR A 21 14.76 -1.69 -17.09
CA THR A 21 13.44 -1.38 -16.53
C THR A 21 12.96 -0.05 -17.08
N ASP A 22 11.79 -0.07 -17.71
CA ASP A 22 11.21 1.12 -18.34
C ASP A 22 10.34 1.94 -17.38
N PHE A 23 9.84 1.32 -16.30
CA PHE A 23 9.04 1.94 -15.24
C PHE A 23 9.07 1.09 -13.97
N PHE A 24 8.70 1.67 -12.83
CA PHE A 24 8.58 0.96 -11.56
C PHE A 24 7.12 0.89 -11.10
N GLY A 25 6.59 -0.33 -10.95
CA GLY A 25 5.29 -0.58 -10.33
C GLY A 25 5.40 -0.60 -8.81
N LEU A 26 4.77 0.37 -8.13
CA LEU A 26 4.79 0.50 -6.68
C LEU A 26 3.46 0.02 -6.08
N ASN A 27 3.51 -1.09 -5.35
CA ASN A 27 2.44 -1.51 -4.46
C ASN A 27 2.74 -1.02 -3.05
N TYR A 28 1.80 -0.32 -2.43
CA TYR A 28 1.96 0.21 -1.07
C TYR A 28 0.64 0.16 -0.32
N TYR A 29 0.69 -0.31 0.93
CA TYR A 29 -0.50 -0.43 1.79
C TYR A 29 -0.29 0.26 3.14
N SER A 30 0.86 0.05 3.78
CA SER A 30 1.20 0.55 5.11
C SER A 30 2.71 0.49 5.35
N HIS A 31 3.13 0.93 6.53
CA HIS A 31 4.42 0.60 7.14
C HIS A 31 4.25 -0.45 8.25
N ASN A 32 5.38 -0.95 8.74
CA ASN A 32 5.45 -1.83 9.90
C ASN A 32 6.09 -1.08 11.08
N HIS A 33 5.52 -1.22 12.27
CA HIS A 33 6.21 -0.90 13.51
C HIS A 33 6.93 -2.14 14.03
N LEU A 34 8.25 -2.02 14.23
CA LEU A 34 9.08 -3.09 14.77
C LEU A 34 9.60 -2.69 16.15
N LYS A 35 9.46 -3.58 17.13
CA LYS A 35 10.13 -3.48 18.42
C LYS A 35 11.27 -4.46 18.49
N ILE A 36 12.41 -3.97 18.94
CA ILE A 36 13.57 -4.79 19.24
C ILE A 36 13.42 -5.32 20.67
N GLN A 37 13.65 -6.62 20.85
CA GLN A 37 13.68 -7.26 22.16
C GLN A 37 14.92 -8.15 22.31
N PHE A 38 15.35 -8.36 23.56
CA PHE A 38 16.48 -9.23 23.88
C PHE A 38 16.06 -10.72 23.82
N SER A 39 15.79 -11.22 22.63
CA SER A 39 15.53 -12.62 22.34
C SER A 39 16.42 -13.11 21.20
N PRO A 40 17.23 -14.16 21.38
CA PRO A 40 18.06 -14.71 20.31
C PRO A 40 17.24 -15.44 19.23
N LYS A 41 15.98 -15.82 19.51
CA LYS A 41 15.09 -16.48 18.55
C LYS A 41 14.21 -15.48 17.80
N GLU A 42 13.71 -14.46 18.49
CA GLU A 42 12.78 -13.47 17.95
C GLU A 42 13.21 -12.05 18.34
N PRO A 43 14.29 -11.53 17.75
CA PRO A 43 14.83 -10.21 18.12
C PRO A 43 13.94 -9.04 17.69
N PHE A 44 12.98 -9.28 16.78
CA PHE A 44 12.03 -8.29 16.28
C PHE A 44 10.60 -8.82 16.43
N ILE A 45 9.71 -7.99 16.97
CA ILE A 45 8.27 -8.25 16.98
C ILE A 45 7.54 -7.10 16.30
N MET A 46 6.44 -7.42 15.62
CA MET A 46 5.53 -6.40 15.09
C MET A 46 4.77 -5.75 16.24
N MET A 47 4.63 -4.44 16.18
CA MET A 47 3.84 -3.66 17.13
C MET A 47 2.64 -3.03 16.43
N TYR A 48 1.59 -2.80 17.22
CA TYR A 48 0.40 -2.08 16.82
C TYR A 48 0.16 -0.97 17.85
N PRO A 49 0.71 0.23 17.63
CA PRO A 49 0.54 1.35 18.57
C PRO A 49 -0.95 1.70 18.78
N ASP A 50 -1.35 1.97 20.02
CA ASP A 50 -2.75 2.24 20.37
C ASP A 50 -3.34 3.48 19.65
N GLY A 51 -2.48 4.40 19.20
CA GLY A 51 -2.88 5.61 18.48
C GLY A 51 -3.14 5.40 16.98
N ASP A 52 -2.79 4.24 16.45
CA ASP A 52 -2.92 3.95 15.02
C ASP A 52 -4.33 3.49 14.66
N ILE A 53 -4.81 3.93 13.50
CA ILE A 53 -6.02 3.38 12.90
C ILE A 53 -5.62 2.15 12.10
N LEU A 54 -6.07 0.98 12.52
CA LEU A 54 -5.84 -0.28 11.83
C LEU A 54 -7.00 -0.60 10.87
N THR A 55 -6.67 -1.19 9.73
CA THR A 55 -7.64 -1.79 8.79
C THR A 55 -8.01 -3.22 9.22
N ASP A 56 -8.96 -3.85 8.55
CA ASP A 56 -9.40 -5.22 8.92
C ASP A 56 -8.29 -6.25 8.67
N MET A 57 -7.42 -5.99 7.70
CA MET A 57 -6.06 -6.52 7.68
C MET A 57 -5.22 -5.57 8.54
N PRO A 58 -4.52 -5.99 9.61
CA PRO A 58 -4.01 -5.10 10.66
C PRO A 58 -2.82 -4.22 10.20
N TYR A 59 -3.08 -3.36 9.22
CA TYR A 59 -2.21 -2.41 8.58
C TYR A 59 -2.58 -1.03 9.13
N THR A 60 -1.58 -0.24 9.49
CA THR A 60 -1.78 1.14 9.91
C THR A 60 -2.14 1.99 8.70
N ILE A 61 -3.20 2.80 8.81
CA ILE A 61 -3.47 3.83 7.80
C ILE A 61 -2.38 4.90 7.88
N TYR A 62 -1.50 4.95 6.88
CA TYR A 62 -0.31 5.81 6.87
C TYR A 62 0.05 6.29 5.45
N GLY A 63 -0.69 7.30 4.96
CA GLY A 63 -0.49 7.83 3.60
C GLY A 63 0.86 8.53 3.40
N GLU A 64 1.45 9.08 4.46
CA GLU A 64 2.78 9.71 4.41
C GLU A 64 3.87 8.71 4.02
N GLY A 65 3.67 7.43 4.32
CA GLY A 65 4.59 6.38 3.91
C GLY A 65 4.54 6.09 2.40
N LEU A 66 3.41 6.34 1.73
CA LEU A 66 3.33 6.25 0.26
C LEU A 66 4.22 7.32 -0.38
N TYR A 67 4.16 8.56 0.09
CA TYR A 67 5.06 9.63 -0.36
C TYR A 67 6.53 9.22 -0.17
N ARG A 68 6.89 8.72 1.02
CA ARG A 68 8.27 8.27 1.30
C ARG A 68 8.69 7.08 0.44
N ALA A 69 7.77 6.18 0.10
CA ALA A 69 8.03 5.07 -0.80
C ALA A 69 8.30 5.56 -2.22
N ILE A 70 7.51 6.52 -2.72
CA ILE A 70 7.74 7.20 -4.01
C ILE A 70 9.12 7.86 -4.03
N GLU A 71 9.46 8.65 -3.01
CA GLU A 71 10.77 9.28 -2.88
C GLU A 71 11.89 8.24 -2.90
N SER A 72 11.71 7.12 -2.17
CA SER A 72 12.72 6.06 -2.07
C SER A 72 12.98 5.37 -3.41
N VAL A 73 11.96 5.14 -4.24
CA VAL A 73 12.11 4.47 -5.53
C VAL A 73 12.48 5.42 -6.66
N SER A 74 12.31 6.74 -6.48
CA SER A 74 12.66 7.77 -7.48
C SER A 74 14.13 7.73 -7.93
N VAL A 75 15.01 7.17 -7.09
CA VAL A 75 16.44 6.99 -7.42
C VAL A 75 16.68 6.07 -8.63
N LEU A 76 15.67 5.31 -9.06
CA LEU A 76 15.73 4.48 -10.26
C LEU A 76 15.64 5.30 -11.55
N ASN A 77 15.22 6.57 -11.46
CA ASN A 77 15.11 7.50 -12.60
C ASN A 77 14.31 6.93 -13.79
N VAL A 78 13.21 6.27 -13.46
CA VAL A 78 12.20 5.75 -14.40
C VAL A 78 10.81 6.14 -13.89
N PRO A 79 9.80 6.26 -14.77
CA PRO A 79 8.44 6.56 -14.36
C PRO A 79 7.91 5.61 -13.29
N ILE A 80 7.12 6.14 -12.35
CA ILE A 80 6.49 5.38 -11.27
C ILE A 80 5.00 5.22 -11.58
N ILE A 81 4.48 4.01 -11.40
CA ILE A 81 3.04 3.74 -11.43
C ILE A 81 2.66 3.15 -10.08
N ILE A 82 1.70 3.76 -9.38
CA ILE A 82 1.14 3.14 -8.18
C ILE A 82 0.22 2.02 -8.66
N THR A 83 0.71 0.79 -8.65
CA THR A 83 0.03 -0.38 -9.22
C THR A 83 -0.97 -0.99 -8.26
N GLU A 84 -0.78 -0.82 -6.95
CA GLU A 84 -1.76 -1.15 -5.93
C GLU A 84 -1.68 -0.20 -4.74
N ASN A 85 -2.84 0.32 -4.35
CA ASN A 85 -3.06 0.94 -3.06
C ASN A 85 -4.53 0.78 -2.67
N GLY A 86 -4.80 0.31 -1.44
CA GLY A 86 -6.14 -0.13 -1.07
C GLY A 86 -6.30 -0.48 0.40
N VAL A 87 -7.54 -0.68 0.83
CA VAL A 87 -7.85 -0.97 2.23
C VAL A 87 -8.84 -2.11 2.39
N ALA A 88 -8.50 -3.08 3.25
CA ALA A 88 -9.46 -4.06 3.76
C ALA A 88 -10.37 -3.38 4.79
N ASP A 89 -11.62 -3.14 4.40
CA ASP A 89 -12.60 -2.44 5.24
C ASP A 89 -14.01 -2.90 4.89
N ALA A 90 -14.47 -3.93 5.61
CA ALA A 90 -15.78 -4.52 5.44
C ALA A 90 -16.91 -3.57 5.87
N ARG A 91 -16.67 -2.74 6.89
CA ARG A 91 -17.65 -1.79 7.42
C ARG A 91 -17.71 -0.47 6.65
N ASP A 92 -16.73 -0.22 5.79
CA ASP A 92 -16.61 1.01 4.99
C ASP A 92 -16.46 2.29 5.84
N ASP A 93 -15.98 2.15 7.08
CA ASP A 93 -15.81 3.26 8.04
C ASP A 93 -14.44 3.95 7.91
N ARG A 94 -13.50 3.39 7.12
CA ARG A 94 -12.12 3.88 6.95
C ARG A 94 -11.78 4.16 5.49
N ARG A 95 -12.42 3.52 4.52
CA ARG A 95 -12.11 3.62 3.08
C ARG A 95 -12.08 5.05 2.56
N LYS A 96 -13.04 5.88 2.97
CA LYS A 96 -13.05 7.32 2.64
C LYS A 96 -11.80 8.05 3.13
N LEU A 97 -11.42 7.83 4.39
CA LEU A 97 -10.22 8.43 4.98
C LEU A 97 -8.96 7.93 4.27
N TYR A 98 -8.88 6.63 4.02
CA TYR A 98 -7.78 5.98 3.32
C TYR A 98 -7.56 6.61 1.93
N ILE A 99 -8.60 6.59 1.08
CA ILE A 99 -8.53 7.14 -0.28
C ILE A 99 -8.05 8.59 -0.26
N LYS A 100 -8.64 9.44 0.58
CA LYS A 100 -8.26 10.86 0.66
C LYS A 100 -6.81 11.05 1.08
N ARG A 101 -6.36 10.34 2.12
CA ARG A 101 -5.02 10.53 2.67
C ARG A 101 -3.93 10.03 1.72
N TYR A 102 -4.16 8.91 1.05
CA TYR A 102 -3.16 8.33 0.13
C TYR A 102 -3.12 9.06 -1.21
N LEU A 103 -4.27 9.45 -1.78
CA LEU A 103 -4.28 10.27 -2.99
C LEU A 103 -3.73 11.68 -2.75
N TYR A 104 -3.92 12.25 -1.55
CA TYR A 104 -3.21 13.48 -1.17
C TYR A 104 -1.69 13.29 -1.19
N ALA A 105 -1.18 12.18 -0.66
CA ALA A 105 0.25 11.88 -0.69
C ALA A 105 0.80 11.74 -2.12
N VAL A 106 0.04 11.11 -3.03
CA VAL A 106 0.38 11.03 -4.46
C VAL A 106 0.35 12.41 -5.10
N SER A 107 -0.72 13.19 -4.89
CA SER A 107 -0.83 14.56 -5.40
C SER A 107 0.35 15.42 -4.97
N LYS A 108 0.72 15.34 -3.69
CA LYS A 108 1.87 16.08 -3.14
C LYS A 108 3.19 15.64 -3.80
N ALA A 109 3.37 14.35 -4.04
CA ALA A 109 4.55 13.85 -4.74
C ALA A 109 4.62 14.34 -6.21
N ILE A 110 3.49 14.41 -6.91
CA ILE A 110 3.42 15.00 -8.26
C ILE A 110 3.81 16.49 -8.21
N GLU A 111 3.26 17.25 -7.26
CA GLU A 111 3.60 18.67 -7.06
C GLU A 111 5.09 18.89 -6.77
N ASP A 112 5.71 17.98 -6.02
CA ASP A 112 7.14 18.03 -5.67
C ASP A 112 8.06 17.52 -6.80
N GLY A 113 7.49 17.13 -7.95
CA GLY A 113 8.22 16.84 -9.18
C GLY A 113 8.61 15.37 -9.40
N PHE A 114 8.04 14.44 -8.64
CA PHE A 114 8.24 13.00 -8.90
C PHE A 114 7.50 12.56 -10.16
N ASP A 115 8.15 11.73 -10.97
CA ASP A 115 7.63 11.25 -12.25
C ASP A 115 6.61 10.11 -12.07
N ILE A 116 5.35 10.46 -11.82
CA ILE A 116 4.26 9.52 -11.52
C ILE A 116 3.26 9.51 -12.68
N HIS A 117 3.08 8.33 -13.30
CA HIS A 117 2.28 8.16 -14.52
C HIS A 117 0.89 7.57 -14.28
N GLY A 118 0.59 7.07 -13.08
CA GLY A 118 -0.72 6.50 -12.80
C GLY A 118 -0.93 6.02 -11.39
N TYR A 119 -2.20 5.82 -11.05
CA TYR A 119 -2.65 5.26 -9.79
C TYR A 119 -3.76 4.22 -10.04
N PHE A 120 -3.54 3.01 -9.54
CA PHE A 120 -4.47 1.90 -9.60
C PHE A 120 -4.87 1.50 -8.17
N TYR A 121 -6.15 1.68 -7.86
CA TYR A 121 -6.70 1.26 -6.57
C TYR A 121 -6.80 -0.27 -6.51
N TRP A 122 -6.37 -0.87 -5.40
CA TRP A 122 -6.65 -2.27 -5.09
C TRP A 122 -7.89 -2.34 -4.18
N SER A 123 -9.06 -2.68 -4.70
CA SER A 123 -9.36 -3.09 -6.07
C SER A 123 -10.74 -2.57 -6.49
N LEU A 124 -11.10 -2.77 -7.76
CA LEU A 124 -12.43 -2.37 -8.24
C LEU A 124 -13.55 -3.03 -7.42
N MET A 125 -13.43 -4.32 -7.09
CA MET A 125 -14.45 -5.07 -6.38
C MET A 125 -13.82 -6.07 -5.42
N ASP A 126 -14.57 -6.51 -4.40
CA ASP A 126 -14.09 -7.56 -3.51
C ASP A 126 -13.68 -8.82 -4.28
N ASN A 127 -12.63 -9.47 -3.80
CA ASN A 127 -12.05 -10.64 -4.45
C ASN A 127 -11.49 -11.61 -3.40
N PHE A 128 -10.86 -12.69 -3.87
CA PHE A 128 -10.27 -13.73 -3.02
C PHE A 128 -8.87 -13.32 -2.55
N GLU A 129 -8.73 -12.98 -1.28
CA GLU A 129 -7.49 -12.53 -0.63
C GLU A 129 -6.67 -13.71 -0.11
N TRP A 130 -6.18 -14.55 -1.02
CA TRP A 130 -5.20 -15.61 -0.74
C TRP A 130 -5.56 -16.47 0.48
N ALA A 131 -4.71 -16.51 1.50
CA ALA A 131 -4.91 -17.30 2.71
C ALA A 131 -6.07 -16.79 3.59
N PHE A 132 -6.51 -15.54 3.41
CA PHE A 132 -7.63 -14.93 4.12
C PHE A 132 -8.97 -15.17 3.41
N GLY A 133 -8.96 -15.83 2.26
CA GLY A 133 -10.18 -16.13 1.51
C GLY A 133 -10.96 -14.87 1.18
N TYR A 134 -12.26 -14.87 1.45
CA TYR A 134 -13.14 -13.75 1.09
C TYR A 134 -13.38 -12.75 2.23
N ASP A 135 -12.67 -12.88 3.35
CA ASP A 135 -12.94 -12.09 4.56
C ASP A 135 -12.42 -10.65 4.44
N MET A 136 -11.36 -10.42 3.66
CA MET A 136 -10.79 -9.09 3.47
C MET A 136 -11.50 -8.34 2.33
N LYS A 137 -12.17 -7.23 2.67
CA LYS A 137 -13.00 -6.46 1.73
C LYS A 137 -12.25 -5.25 1.19
N PHE A 138 -11.47 -5.45 0.13
CA PHE A 138 -10.69 -4.38 -0.51
C PHE A 138 -11.49 -3.53 -1.51
N GLY A 139 -12.59 -4.05 -2.04
CA GLY A 139 -13.23 -3.48 -3.22
C GLY A 139 -13.80 -2.08 -3.03
N LEU A 140 -13.72 -1.25 -4.07
CA LEU A 140 -14.58 -0.06 -4.19
C LEU A 140 -16.06 -0.47 -4.25
N TYR A 141 -16.32 -1.62 -4.85
CA TYR A 141 -17.63 -2.28 -4.87
C TYR A 141 -17.62 -3.52 -3.98
N GLU A 142 -18.66 -3.63 -3.15
CA GLU A 142 -18.99 -4.87 -2.45
C GLU A 142 -19.49 -5.92 -3.45
N VAL A 143 -19.10 -7.18 -3.25
CA VAL A 143 -19.61 -8.31 -4.03
C VAL A 143 -20.42 -9.24 -3.13
N ASP A 144 -21.70 -9.42 -3.46
CA ASP A 144 -22.45 -10.58 -2.98
C ASP A 144 -22.00 -11.81 -3.78
N TYR A 145 -21.28 -12.73 -3.14
CA TYR A 145 -20.73 -13.91 -3.82
C TYR A 145 -21.78 -14.93 -4.27
N MET A 146 -22.98 -14.93 -3.69
CA MET A 146 -24.06 -15.82 -4.10
C MET A 146 -24.78 -15.28 -5.33
N SER A 147 -25.16 -14.00 -5.30
CA SER A 147 -25.93 -13.36 -6.38
C SER A 147 -25.07 -12.71 -7.46
N GLN A 148 -23.77 -12.52 -7.21
CA GLN A 148 -22.85 -11.78 -8.06
C GLN A 148 -23.24 -10.29 -8.22
N LYS A 149 -24.09 -9.75 -7.34
CA LYS A 149 -24.42 -8.32 -7.33
C LYS A 149 -23.22 -7.51 -6.84
N ARG A 150 -22.95 -6.37 -7.51
CA ARG A 150 -21.92 -5.40 -7.12
C ARG A 150 -22.61 -4.13 -6.60
N THR A 151 -22.23 -3.68 -5.41
CA THR A 151 -22.79 -2.47 -4.79
C THR A 151 -21.67 -1.50 -4.47
N LEU A 152 -21.77 -0.25 -4.96
CA LEU A 152 -20.78 0.78 -4.64
C LEU A 152 -20.81 1.05 -3.14
N ARG A 153 -19.64 1.07 -2.51
CA ARG A 153 -19.49 1.45 -1.10
C ARG A 153 -19.50 2.97 -0.95
N GLU A 154 -20.06 3.47 0.14
CA GLU A 154 -20.19 4.91 0.38
C GLU A 154 -18.81 5.59 0.44
N GLY A 155 -17.84 4.97 1.12
CA GLY A 155 -16.48 5.45 1.22
C GLY A 155 -15.75 5.56 -0.12
N SER A 156 -16.15 4.75 -1.10
CA SER A 156 -15.63 4.78 -2.48
C SER A 156 -16.06 6.01 -3.26
N GLN A 157 -17.10 6.73 -2.82
CA GLN A 157 -17.51 7.98 -3.46
C GLN A 157 -16.36 9.00 -3.49
N ALA A 158 -15.49 9.00 -2.47
CA ALA A 158 -14.31 9.86 -2.45
C ALA A 158 -13.36 9.62 -3.63
N PHE A 159 -13.23 8.37 -4.11
CA PHE A 159 -12.42 8.07 -5.29
C PHE A 159 -13.05 8.64 -6.55
N ILE A 160 -14.37 8.49 -6.69
CA ILE A 160 -15.13 9.02 -7.83
C ILE A 160 -15.01 10.54 -7.90
N ASP A 161 -15.16 11.22 -6.76
CA ASP A 161 -15.09 12.68 -6.68
C ASP A 161 -13.71 13.18 -7.15
N ILE A 162 -12.63 12.56 -6.65
CA ILE A 162 -11.26 12.94 -7.03
C ILE A 162 -10.98 12.68 -8.52
N VAL A 163 -11.47 11.57 -9.07
CA VAL A 163 -11.25 11.23 -10.50
C VAL A 163 -12.04 12.17 -11.42
N LYS A 164 -13.22 12.64 -11.00
CA LYS A 164 -14.08 13.49 -11.84
C LYS A 164 -13.71 14.97 -11.81
N GLY A 165 -13.02 15.44 -10.78
CA GLY A 165 -12.66 16.85 -10.59
C GLY A 165 -13.80 17.65 -9.95
#